data_AF-A0A0C1IDX8-F1
#
_entry.id   AF-A0A0C1IDX8-F1
#
_cell.length_a   1.000
_cell.length_b   1.000
_cell.length_c   1.000
_cell.angle_alpha   90.00
_cell.angle_beta   90.00
_cell.angle_gamma   90.00
#
_symmetry.space_group_name_H-M   'P 1'
#
loop_
_entity.id
_entity.type
_entity.pdbx_description
1 polymer ?
#
loop_
_entity_poly.entity_id
_entity_poly.type
_entity_poly.pdbx_seq_one_letter_code
_entity_poly.pdbx_strand_id
1 'polypeptide(L)'
;MNHLYLHKLFLLDATAASWGLYQLVFVCAALLAMYSAYIWFEGRRDKEPEVIRRGKLLFLLSVVTMVATAFVSFAITRKLPF
;
A
#
# COMPACT_ATOMS: atom_id res chain seq x y z
N MET A 1 16.93 33.90 -12.88
CA MET A 1 17.00 32.98 -11.72
C MET A 1 15.64 32.50 -11.19
N ASN A 2 14.52 32.60 -11.94
CA ASN A 2 13.18 32.19 -11.43
C ASN A 2 12.63 30.85 -11.95
N HIS A 3 13.05 30.36 -13.12
CA HIS A 3 12.49 29.11 -13.67
C HIS A 3 12.89 27.84 -12.89
N LEU A 4 14.11 27.83 -12.33
CA LEU A 4 14.65 26.65 -11.63
C LEU A 4 14.00 26.41 -10.26
N TYR A 5 13.58 27.48 -9.56
CA TYR A 5 12.92 27.37 -8.26
C TYR A 5 11.45 26.96 -8.41
N LEU A 6 10.74 27.46 -9.42
CA LEU A 6 9.39 27.03 -9.75
C LEU A 6 9.35 25.53 -10.06
N HIS A 7 10.26 25.04 -10.90
CA HIS A 7 10.33 23.60 -11.19
C HIS A 7 10.66 22.75 -9.95
N LYS A 8 11.56 23.22 -9.07
CA LYS A 8 11.85 22.53 -7.80
C LYS A 8 10.65 22.50 -6.85
N LEU A 9 9.85 23.57 -6.79
CA LEU A 9 8.61 23.63 -6.01
C LEU A 9 7.56 22.64 -6.51
N PHE A 10 7.30 22.60 -7.83
CA PHE A 10 6.37 21.64 -8.43
C PHE A 10 6.84 20.18 -8.28
N LEU A 11 8.15 19.93 -8.39
CA LEU A 11 8.72 18.60 -8.14
C LEU A 11 8.54 18.17 -6.68
N LEU A 12 8.72 19.09 -5.72
CA LEU A 12 8.54 18.83 -4.30
C LEU A 12 7.07 18.48 -3.98
N ASP A 13 6.12 19.25 -4.52
CA ASP A 13 4.68 19.02 -4.37
C ASP A 13 4.24 17.69 -4.99
N ALA A 14 4.75 17.36 -6.18
CA ALA A 14 4.46 16.09 -6.84
C ALA A 14 5.01 14.89 -6.04
N THR A 15 6.20 15.01 -5.46
CA THR A 15 6.74 13.97 -4.56
C THR A 15 5.92 13.83 -3.28
N ALA A 16 5.49 14.94 -2.67
CA ALA A 16 4.65 14.91 -1.46
C ALA A 16 3.28 14.29 -1.73
N ALA A 17 2.63 14.65 -2.84
CA ALA A 17 1.37 14.05 -3.29
C ALA A 17 1.53 12.54 -3.57
N SER A 18 2.64 12.14 -4.19
CA SER A 18 2.93 10.72 -4.43
C SER A 18 3.09 9.94 -3.13
N TRP A 19 3.74 10.51 -2.11
CA TRP A 19 3.89 9.88 -0.80
C TRP A 19 2.52 9.68 -0.12
N GLY A 20 1.65 10.70 -0.14
CA GLY A 20 0.29 10.58 0.38
C GLY A 20 -0.51 9.46 -0.29
N LEU A 21 -0.37 9.29 -1.62
CA LEU A 21 -0.99 8.19 -2.36
C LEU A 21 -0.47 6.83 -1.90
N TYR A 22 0.85 6.66 -1.71
CA TYR A 22 1.41 5.40 -1.24
C TYR A 22 0.96 5.04 0.18
N GLN A 23 0.84 6.03 1.07
CA GLN A 23 0.27 5.82 2.40
C GLN A 23 -1.19 5.36 2.34
N LEU A 24 -1.99 5.96 1.46
CA LEU A 24 -3.38 5.55 1.27
C LEU A 24 -3.48 4.11 0.75
N VAL A 25 -2.65 3.72 -0.23
CA VAL A 25 -2.58 2.34 -0.71
C VAL A 25 -2.18 1.37 0.41
N PHE A 26 -1.22 1.76 1.26
CA PHE A 26 -0.82 0.95 2.40
C PHE A 26 -1.96 0.74 3.40
N VAL A 27 -2.72 1.80 3.72
CA VAL A 27 -3.90 1.70 4.58
C VAL A 27 -4.96 0.79 3.98
N CYS A 28 -5.24 0.91 2.67
CA CYS A 28 -6.16 0.00 1.98
C CYS A 28 -5.69 -1.45 2.05
N ALA A 29 -4.38 -1.71 1.90
CA ALA A 29 -3.83 -3.04 2.02
C ALA A 29 -3.96 -3.59 3.46
N ALA A 30 -3.76 -2.75 4.49
CA ALA A 30 -3.97 -3.13 5.88
C ALA A 30 -5.45 -3.48 6.17
N LEU A 31 -6.39 -2.70 5.65
CA LEU A 31 -7.82 -3.00 5.74
C LEU A 31 -8.18 -4.31 5.01
N LEU A 32 -7.57 -4.55 3.84
CA LEU A 32 -7.74 -5.80 3.11
C LEU A 32 -7.20 -7.00 3.91
N ALA A 33 -6.08 -6.83 4.62
CA ALA A 33 -5.55 -7.86 5.51
C ALA A 33 -6.53 -8.19 6.65
N MET A 34 -7.12 -7.18 7.29
CA MET A 34 -8.17 -7.38 8.30
C MET A 34 -9.39 -8.09 7.73
N TYR A 35 -9.86 -7.68 6.56
CA TYR A 35 -10.98 -8.33 5.87
C TYR A 35 -10.68 -9.79 5.50
N SER A 36 -9.45 -10.07 5.08
CA SER A 36 -9.02 -11.44 4.77
C SER A 36 -9.03 -12.36 5.99
N ALA A 37 -8.68 -11.82 7.17
CA ALA A 37 -8.75 -12.56 8.43
C ALA A 37 -10.21 -12.86 8.82
N TYR A 38 -11.11 -11.91 8.60
CA TYR A 38 -12.55 -12.09 8.79
C TYR A 38 -13.12 -13.19 7.87
N ILE A 39 -12.84 -13.13 6.57
CA ILE A 39 -13.25 -14.18 5.61
C ILE A 39 -12.70 -15.55 6.01
N TRP A 40 -11.45 -15.60 6.47
CA TRP A 40 -10.87 -16.88 6.89
C TRP A 40 -11.58 -17.43 8.13
N PHE A 41 -11.99 -16.57 9.05
CA PHE A 41 -12.81 -16.97 10.20
C PHE A 41 -14.20 -17.48 9.77
N GLU A 42 -14.92 -16.75 8.92
CA GLU A 42 -16.21 -17.18 8.37
C GLU A 42 -16.10 -18.52 7.62
N GLY A 43 -15.11 -18.65 6.73
CA GLY A 43 -14.91 -19.89 5.97
C GLY A 43 -14.61 -21.11 6.86
N ARG A 44 -13.96 -20.91 8.03
CA ARG A 44 -13.78 -21.99 9.01
C ARG A 44 -15.08 -22.31 9.75
N ARG A 45 -15.88 -21.30 10.10
CA ARG A 45 -17.17 -21.47 10.77
C ARG A 45 -18.15 -22.25 9.88
N ASP A 46 -18.23 -21.85 8.61
CA ASP A 46 -19.22 -22.37 7.66
C ASP A 46 -18.70 -23.62 6.91
N LYS A 47 -17.46 -24.07 7.22
CA LYS A 47 -16.78 -25.23 6.63
C LYS A 47 -16.67 -25.15 5.10
N GLU A 48 -16.64 -23.94 4.55
CA GLU A 48 -16.57 -23.70 3.12
C GLU A 48 -15.10 -23.55 2.66
N PRO A 49 -14.54 -24.56 1.96
CA PRO A 49 -13.13 -24.55 1.59
C PRO A 49 -12.80 -23.45 0.56
N GLU A 50 -13.79 -23.03 -0.24
CA GLU A 50 -13.60 -21.96 -1.23
C GLU A 50 -13.39 -20.60 -0.56
N VAL A 51 -14.20 -20.27 0.45
CA VAL A 51 -14.08 -19.03 1.24
C VAL A 51 -12.75 -18.98 1.96
N ILE A 52 -12.29 -20.09 2.53
CA ILE A 52 -10.97 -20.20 3.16
C ILE A 52 -9.84 -19.91 2.14
N ARG A 53 -9.93 -20.44 0.91
CA ARG A 53 -8.94 -20.18 -0.15
C ARG A 53 -8.94 -18.71 -0.56
N ARG A 54 -10.11 -18.10 -0.72
CA ARG A 54 -10.25 -16.66 -1.04
C ARG A 54 -9.63 -15.80 0.07
N GLY A 55 -9.90 -16.10 1.34
CA GLY A 55 -9.29 -15.40 2.48
C GLY A 55 -7.76 -15.47 2.45
N LYS A 56 -7.18 -16.65 2.20
CA LYS A 56 -5.72 -16.80 2.06
C LYS A 56 -5.14 -16.02 0.88
N LEU A 57 -5.81 -15.99 -0.26
CA LEU A 57 -5.38 -15.23 -1.44
C LEU A 57 -5.42 -13.72 -1.19
N LEU A 58 -6.49 -13.21 -0.57
CA LEU A 58 -6.61 -11.81 -0.20
C LEU A 58 -5.55 -11.40 0.83
N PHE A 59 -5.25 -12.29 1.78
CA PHE A 59 -4.17 -12.08 2.74
C PHE A 59 -2.82 -11.98 2.01
N LEU A 60 -2.50 -12.93 1.13
CA LEU A 60 -1.27 -12.89 0.33
C LEU A 60 -1.17 -11.59 -0.48
N LEU A 61 -2.26 -11.19 -1.14
CA LEU A 61 -2.32 -9.96 -1.93
C LEU A 61 -2.06 -8.72 -1.07
N SER A 62 -2.69 -8.65 0.11
CA SER A 62 -2.47 -7.54 1.05
C SER A 62 -1.01 -7.44 1.50
N VAL A 63 -0.39 -8.56 1.87
CA VAL A 63 1.01 -8.61 2.30
C VAL A 63 1.95 -8.18 1.18
N VAL A 64 1.76 -8.70 -0.03
CA VAL A 64 2.57 -8.29 -1.20
C VAL A 64 2.42 -6.79 -1.47
N THR A 65 1.19 -6.25 -1.36
CA THR A 65 0.92 -4.83 -1.57
C THR A 65 1.58 -3.96 -0.50
N MET A 66 1.52 -4.36 0.77
CA MET A 66 2.18 -3.67 1.88
C MET A 66 3.71 -3.67 1.72
N VAL A 67 4.29 -4.81 1.33
CA VAL A 67 5.73 -4.92 1.09
C VAL A 67 6.15 -4.07 -0.11
N ALA A 68 5.41 -4.14 -1.23
CA ALA A 68 5.69 -3.34 -2.42
C ALA A 68 5.62 -1.84 -2.14
N THR A 69 4.59 -1.37 -1.44
CA THR A 69 4.44 0.04 -1.06
C THR A 69 5.53 0.50 -0.09
N ALA A 70 5.94 -0.36 0.85
CA ALA A 70 7.08 -0.07 1.74
C ALA A 70 8.40 0.05 0.97
N PHE A 71 8.69 -0.86 0.03
CA PHE A 71 9.89 -0.79 -0.82
C PHE A 71 9.90 0.46 -1.70
N VAL A 72 8.78 0.79 -2.34
CA VAL A 72 8.66 1.99 -3.18
C VAL A 72 8.83 3.24 -2.33
N SER A 73 8.20 3.31 -1.16
CA SER A 73 8.36 4.43 -0.22
C SER A 73 9.82 4.58 0.19
N PHE A 74 10.49 3.50 0.57
CA PHE A 74 11.91 3.51 0.93
C PHE A 74 12.83 3.96 -0.22
N ALA A 75 12.56 3.50 -1.44
CA ALA A 75 13.31 3.90 -2.63
C ALA A 75 13.16 5.39 -2.95
N ILE A 76 11.97 5.96 -2.74
CA ILE A 76 11.71 7.40 -2.89
C ILE A 76 12.45 8.17 -1.79
N THR A 77 12.35 7.72 -0.53
CA THR A 77 13.06 8.33 0.60
C THR A 77 14.57 8.39 0.34
N ARG A 78 15.20 7.34 -0.18
CA ARG A 78 16.64 7.37 -0.51
C ARG A 78 17.04 8.31 -1.66
N LYS A 79 16.10 8.72 -2.51
CA LYS A 79 16.36 9.63 -3.65
C LYS A 79 16.09 11.08 -3.32
N LEU A 80 15.46 11.38 -2.19
CA LEU A 80 15.21 12.74 -1.75
C LEU A 80 16.53 13.32 -1.19
N PRO A 81 16.97 14.51 -1.65
CA PRO A 81 18.20 15.14 -1.19
C PRO A 81 17.94 15.79 0.16
N PHE A 82 18.03 14.99 1.22
CA PHE A 82 18.28 15.48 2.57
C PHE A 82 19.70 15.10 2.98
#